data_AF-A0A6P4B7R9-F1
#
_entry.id   AF-A0A6P4B7R9-F1
#
_cell.length_a   1.000
_cell.length_b   1.000
_cell.length_c   1.000
_cell.angle_alpha   90.00
_cell.angle_beta   90.00
_cell.angle_gamma   90.00
#
_symmetry.space_group_name_H-M   'P 1'
#
loop_
_entity.id
_entity.type
_entity.pdbx_description
1 polymer ?
#
loop_
_entity_poly.entity_id
_entity_poly.type
_entity_poly.pdbx_seq_one_letter_code
_entity_poly.pdbx_strand_id
1 'polypeptide(L)'
;MEGNAGGNKRRRVYSVEAKKVAQSAFTRNYVNYLIPALTKIKNQNTTTTSSDFKNVKYEVDMAMAFSAEGFAWSHGLKLKLLQRDEDEAPTITTEKASSNPSLKTSSDEDEKMKSELSSLRKLIPGGEEIVDEEMVTELESYISCLEMQVNVLQCLLSLS
;
A
#
# COMPACT_ATOMS: atom_id res chain seq x y z
N MET A 1 -9.73 51.21 24.71
CA MET A 1 -10.55 50.01 24.50
C MET A 1 -10.66 49.83 23.00
N GLU A 2 -10.22 48.79 22.33
CA GLU A 2 -9.50 47.55 22.63
C GLU A 2 -8.80 47.23 21.31
N GLY A 3 -7.55 46.77 21.37
CA GLY A 3 -6.99 46.05 20.23
C GLY A 3 -7.61 44.67 20.16
N ASN A 4 -7.84 44.12 18.97
CA ASN A 4 -7.71 42.68 18.80
C ASN A 4 -7.31 42.32 17.37
N ALA A 5 -6.21 41.57 17.31
CA ALA A 5 -5.63 40.99 16.13
C ALA A 5 -6.13 39.55 15.94
N GLY A 6 -5.91 39.00 14.75
CA GLY A 6 -5.81 37.54 14.57
C GLY A 6 -6.98 36.94 13.78
N GLY A 7 -6.77 36.20 12.69
CA GLY A 7 -5.50 35.71 12.17
C GLY A 7 -5.62 35.31 10.70
N ASN A 8 -4.54 35.56 9.97
CA ASN A 8 -4.34 35.00 8.65
C ASN A 8 -4.30 33.47 8.77
N LYS A 9 -5.29 32.81 8.19
CA LYS A 9 -5.29 31.36 7.95
C LYS A 9 -4.09 31.04 7.04
N ARG A 10 -2.98 30.66 7.66
CA ARG A 10 -1.79 30.17 6.96
C ARG A 10 -2.17 28.87 6.26
N ARG A 11 -2.37 28.95 4.94
CA ARG A 11 -2.46 27.78 4.07
C ARG A 11 -1.17 26.98 4.27
N ARG A 12 -1.27 25.76 4.76
CA ARG A 12 -0.13 24.83 4.81
C ARG A 12 0.21 24.46 3.37
N VAL A 13 1.14 25.20 2.78
CA VAL A 13 1.78 24.80 1.53
C VAL A 13 2.70 23.64 1.90
N TYR A 14 2.30 22.42 1.56
CA TYR A 14 3.19 21.26 1.66
C TYR A 14 4.44 21.56 0.83
N SER A 15 5.61 21.52 1.46
CA SER A 15 6.87 21.83 0.78
C SER A 15 7.16 20.73 -0.25
N VAL A 16 7.46 21.14 -1.49
CA VAL A 16 7.98 20.25 -2.55
C VAL A 16 9.17 19.44 -2.03
N GLU A 17 9.93 19.99 -1.10
CA GLU A 17 11.08 19.35 -0.48
C GLU A 17 10.71 18.09 0.32
N ALA A 18 9.59 18.11 1.06
CA ALA A 18 9.17 16.95 1.85
C ALA A 18 8.81 15.75 0.95
N LYS A 19 8.16 16.02 -0.19
CA LYS A 19 7.84 14.99 -1.19
C LYS A 19 9.11 14.40 -1.80
N LYS A 20 10.08 15.24 -2.17
CA LYS A 20 11.37 14.81 -2.73
C LYS A 20 12.18 13.97 -1.73
N VAL A 21 12.19 14.36 -0.45
CA VAL A 21 12.85 13.62 0.62
C VAL A 21 12.22 12.24 0.81
N ALA A 22 10.88 12.15 0.85
CA ALA A 22 10.17 10.88 0.95
C ALA A 22 10.44 9.97 -0.27
N GLN A 23 10.43 10.54 -1.47
CA GLN A 23 10.76 9.82 -2.71
C GLN A 23 12.20 9.28 -2.69
N SER A 24 13.18 10.12 -2.33
CA SER A 24 14.58 9.71 -2.24
C SER A 24 14.77 8.59 -1.20
N ALA A 25 14.10 8.68 -0.05
CA ALA A 25 14.15 7.64 0.98
C ALA A 25 13.56 6.31 0.46
N PHE A 26 12.38 6.35 -0.15
CA PHE A 26 11.77 5.15 -0.75
C PHE A 26 12.67 4.54 -1.81
N THR A 27 13.13 5.32 -2.80
CA THR A 27 13.97 4.82 -3.89
C THR A 27 15.23 4.15 -3.37
N ARG A 28 15.90 4.79 -2.39
CA ARG A 28 17.09 4.22 -1.76
C ARG A 28 16.78 2.88 -1.10
N ASN A 29 15.73 2.81 -0.28
CA ASN A 29 15.36 1.57 0.41
C ASN A 29 14.97 0.47 -0.59
N TYR A 30 14.23 0.83 -1.63
CA TYR A 30 13.75 -0.09 -2.66
C TYR A 30 14.90 -0.72 -3.42
N VAL A 31 15.83 0.10 -3.90
CA VAL A 31 17.02 -0.37 -4.64
C VAL A 31 17.95 -1.18 -3.74
N ASN A 32 18.17 -0.73 -2.50
CA ASN A 32 19.03 -1.43 -1.54
C ASN A 32 18.52 -2.83 -1.20
N TYR A 33 17.21 -3.04 -1.17
CA TYR A 33 16.62 -4.36 -0.99
C TYR A 33 16.65 -5.16 -2.30
N LEU A 34 16.19 -4.55 -3.40
CA LEU A 34 15.91 -5.27 -4.63
C LEU A 34 17.17 -5.78 -5.34
N ILE A 35 18.23 -4.97 -5.46
CA ILE A 35 19.42 -5.35 -6.22
C ILE A 35 20.09 -6.62 -5.65
N PRO A 36 20.37 -6.71 -4.33
CA PRO A 36 20.91 -7.94 -3.75
C PRO A 36 20.01 -9.16 -3.95
N ALA A 37 18.70 -9.00 -3.79
CA ALA A 37 17.74 -10.09 -3.95
C ALA A 37 17.72 -10.63 -5.38
N LEU A 38 17.66 -9.75 -6.38
CA LEU A 38 17.70 -10.15 -7.79
C LEU A 38 19.05 -10.79 -8.17
N THR A 39 20.15 -10.27 -7.63
CA THR A 39 21.49 -10.86 -7.83
C THR A 39 21.56 -12.27 -7.27
N LYS A 40 20.96 -12.50 -6.10
CA LYS A 40 20.86 -13.82 -5.47
C LYS A 40 20.05 -14.79 -6.35
N ILE A 41 18.88 -14.39 -6.84
CA ILE A 41 18.07 -15.21 -7.76
C ILE A 41 18.86 -15.58 -9.01
N LYS A 42 19.54 -14.60 -9.63
CA LYS A 42 20.38 -14.85 -10.82
C LYS A 42 21.48 -15.87 -10.55
N ASN A 43 22.15 -15.79 -9.39
CA ASN A 43 23.27 -16.67 -9.06
C ASN A 43 22.83 -18.08 -8.65
N GLN A 44 21.58 -18.25 -8.21
CA GLN A 44 21.03 -19.54 -7.79
C GLN A 44 20.49 -20.38 -8.95
N ASN A 45 20.29 -19.79 -10.14
CA ASN A 45 19.61 -20.43 -11.24
C ASN A 45 20.55 -20.66 -12.45
N THR A 46 20.81 -21.92 -12.79
CA THR A 46 21.46 -22.33 -14.06
C THR A 46 20.46 -22.61 -15.18
N THR A 47 19.14 -22.56 -14.91
CA THR A 47 18.07 -22.80 -15.89
C THR A 47 16.82 -22.00 -15.52
N THR A 48 16.27 -21.22 -16.47
CA THR A 48 15.10 -20.36 -16.23
C THR A 48 13.82 -21.19 -16.08
N THR A 49 13.13 -21.06 -14.95
CA THR A 49 11.89 -21.81 -14.65
C THR A 49 10.74 -20.88 -14.24
N SER A 50 9.49 -21.38 -14.28
CA SER A 50 8.29 -20.65 -13.84
C SER A 50 8.37 -20.15 -12.38
N SER A 51 9.16 -20.81 -11.54
CA SER A 51 9.45 -20.35 -10.18
C SER A 51 10.23 -19.04 -10.13
N ASP A 52 11.02 -18.72 -11.16
CA ASP A 52 11.86 -17.52 -11.16
C ASP A 52 11.01 -16.25 -11.24
N PHE A 53 9.95 -16.29 -12.07
CA PHE A 53 9.01 -15.17 -12.15
C PHE A 53 8.29 -14.95 -10.81
N LYS A 54 7.92 -16.04 -10.12
CA LYS A 54 7.31 -15.96 -8.79
C LYS A 54 8.27 -15.40 -7.74
N ASN A 55 9.55 -15.82 -7.79
CA ASN A 55 10.60 -15.33 -6.89
C ASN A 55 10.91 -13.85 -7.14
N VAL A 56 11.04 -13.44 -8.40
CA VAL A 56 11.24 -12.03 -8.77
C VAL A 56 10.05 -11.18 -8.31
N LYS A 57 8.82 -11.63 -8.57
CA LYS A 57 7.62 -10.91 -8.13
C LYS A 57 7.58 -10.78 -6.60
N TYR A 58 7.89 -11.86 -5.88
CA TYR A 58 7.96 -11.86 -4.42
C TYR A 58 8.96 -10.80 -3.91
N GLU A 59 10.18 -10.78 -4.44
CA GLU A 59 11.20 -9.82 -4.01
C GLU A 59 10.85 -8.39 -4.38
N VAL A 60 10.22 -8.18 -5.54
CA VAL A 60 9.72 -6.87 -5.99
C VAL A 60 8.62 -6.35 -5.08
N ASP A 61 7.66 -7.20 -4.70
CA ASP A 61 6.57 -6.86 -3.79
C ASP A 61 7.11 -6.63 -2.35
N MET A 62 8.07 -7.46 -1.90
CA MET A 62 8.71 -7.34 -0.58
C MET A 62 9.53 -6.06 -0.47
N ALA A 63 10.29 -5.70 -1.52
CA ALA A 63 11.00 -4.44 -1.61
C ALA A 63 10.04 -3.23 -1.49
N MET A 64 8.87 -3.31 -2.13
CA MET A 64 7.85 -2.26 -2.06
C MET A 64 7.31 -2.11 -0.65
N ALA A 65 6.94 -3.22 -0.01
CA ALA A 65 6.46 -3.23 1.38
C ALA A 65 7.51 -2.65 2.34
N PHE A 66 8.78 -3.05 2.20
CA PHE A 66 9.88 -2.57 3.04
C PHE A 66 10.17 -1.07 2.83
N SER A 67 10.03 -0.58 1.61
CA SER A 67 10.34 0.82 1.27
C SER A 67 9.26 1.80 1.69
N ALA A 68 8.03 1.31 1.87
CA ALA A 68 6.87 2.07 2.32
C ALA A 68 6.55 1.80 3.80
N GLU A 69 7.57 1.53 4.62
CA GLU A 69 7.39 1.36 6.06
C GLU A 69 6.69 2.59 6.67
N GLY A 70 5.66 2.34 7.48
CA GLY A 70 4.84 3.39 8.11
C GLY A 70 3.43 3.55 7.54
N PHE A 71 3.09 2.82 6.47
CA PHE A 71 1.72 2.72 5.95
C PHE A 71 1.07 1.39 6.33
N ALA A 72 -0.22 1.38 6.63
CA ALA A 72 -0.94 0.16 6.99
C ALA A 72 -0.94 -0.85 5.84
N TRP A 73 -1.08 -0.37 4.59
CA TRP A 73 -1.07 -1.26 3.44
C TRP A 73 0.26 -1.98 3.21
N SER A 74 1.38 -1.35 3.56
CA SER A 74 2.70 -1.96 3.36
C SER A 74 2.93 -3.10 4.35
N HIS A 75 2.41 -2.96 5.57
CA HIS A 75 2.32 -4.04 6.54
C HIS A 75 1.41 -5.16 6.05
N GLY A 76 0.21 -4.83 5.57
CA GLY A 76 -0.72 -5.80 5.00
C GLY A 76 -0.13 -6.56 3.81
N LEU A 77 0.59 -5.88 2.91
CA LEU A 77 1.32 -6.51 1.82
C LEU A 77 2.39 -7.48 2.34
N LYS A 78 3.19 -7.06 3.32
CA LYS A 78 4.24 -7.89 3.92
C LYS A 78 3.66 -9.16 4.55
N LEU A 79 2.56 -9.04 5.30
CA LEU A 79 1.86 -10.20 5.88
C LEU A 79 1.34 -11.16 4.80
N LYS A 80 0.70 -10.64 3.75
CA LYS A 80 0.20 -11.44 2.62
C LYS A 80 1.35 -12.16 1.88
N LEU A 81 2.54 -11.56 1.81
CA LEU A 81 3.72 -12.21 1.20
C LEU A 81 4.30 -13.32 2.09
N LEU A 82 4.35 -13.12 3.41
CA LEU A 82 4.85 -14.13 4.34
C LEU A 82 3.90 -15.33 4.51
N GLN A 83 2.60 -15.11 4.33
CA GLN A 83 1.58 -16.18 4.40
C GLN A 83 1.57 -17.11 3.18
N ARG A 84 2.30 -16.81 2.10
CA ARG A 84 2.35 -17.65 0.88
C ARG A 84 3.04 -19.01 1.06
N ASP A 85 3.67 -19.26 2.20
CA ASP A 85 4.33 -20.54 2.47
C ASP A 85 3.37 -21.64 2.98
N GLU A 86 2.12 -21.30 3.34
CA GLU A 86 1.12 -22.29 3.80
C GLU A 86 -0.22 -22.16 3.03
N ASP A 87 -0.48 -23.17 2.19
CA ASP A 87 -1.77 -23.69 1.72
C ASP A 87 -2.77 -22.82 0.93
N GLU A 88 -3.01 -23.24 -0.33
CA GLU A 88 -4.34 -23.22 -0.92
C GLU A 88 -5.28 -24.12 -0.08
N ALA A 89 -6.20 -23.52 0.69
CA ALA A 89 -7.47 -24.15 1.05
C ALA A 89 -8.55 -23.09 1.40
N PRO A 90 -9.82 -23.32 1.05
CA PRO A 90 -10.87 -22.31 1.14
C PRO A 90 -11.45 -22.22 2.55
N THR A 91 -11.37 -21.06 3.18
CA THR A 91 -12.03 -20.82 4.47
C THR A 91 -13.52 -20.48 4.28
N ILE A 92 -14.33 -21.54 4.31
CA ILE A 92 -15.60 -21.70 5.04
C ILE A 92 -16.44 -20.42 5.23
N THR A 93 -17.54 -20.37 4.49
CA THR A 93 -18.79 -19.66 4.82
C THR A 93 -19.23 -19.96 6.24
N THR A 94 -19.38 -18.93 7.07
CA THR A 94 -20.14 -19.01 8.32
C THR A 94 -21.34 -18.08 8.22
N GLU A 95 -22.50 -18.67 7.94
CA GLU A 95 -23.80 -18.04 8.11
C GLU A 95 -24.18 -18.03 9.59
N LYS A 96 -24.53 -16.87 10.14
CA LYS A 96 -25.61 -16.80 11.11
C LYS A 96 -26.27 -15.43 11.14
N ALA A 97 -27.54 -15.43 10.75
CA ALA A 97 -28.48 -14.34 10.97
C ALA A 97 -28.74 -14.14 12.47
N SER A 98 -28.77 -12.89 12.91
CA SER A 98 -29.56 -12.48 14.07
C SER A 98 -30.12 -11.09 13.80
N SER A 99 -31.40 -11.09 13.45
CA SER A 99 -32.20 -9.91 13.13
C SER A 99 -32.60 -9.19 14.41
N ASN A 100 -32.25 -7.91 14.52
CA ASN A 100 -32.96 -6.93 15.33
C ASN A 100 -33.17 -5.67 14.46
N PRO A 101 -34.41 -5.27 14.13
CA PRO A 101 -34.65 -4.03 13.42
C PRO A 101 -34.65 -2.88 14.45
N SER A 102 -33.46 -2.38 14.78
CA SER A 102 -33.33 -1.13 15.53
C SER A 102 -33.08 0.02 14.55
N LEU A 103 -33.97 1.01 14.63
CA LEU A 103 -34.05 2.23 13.83
C LEU A 103 -32.72 2.71 13.23
N LYS A 104 -32.61 2.63 11.90
CA LYS A 104 -31.62 3.38 11.12
C LYS A 104 -32.35 4.34 10.22
N THR A 105 -32.34 5.61 10.58
CA THR A 105 -32.29 6.69 9.61
C THR A 105 -30.83 6.84 9.19
N SER A 106 -30.25 5.83 8.52
CA SER A 106 -29.06 6.09 7.70
C SER A 106 -29.57 6.79 6.44
N SER A 107 -29.00 7.94 6.13
CA SER A 107 -29.28 8.62 4.87
C SER A 107 -28.82 7.70 3.74
N ASP A 108 -29.48 7.76 2.57
CA ASP A 108 -29.02 7.07 1.35
C ASP A 108 -27.54 7.42 1.03
N GLU A 109 -27.08 8.58 1.49
CA GLU A 109 -25.71 9.07 1.39
C GLU A 109 -24.69 8.25 2.20
N ASP A 110 -25.05 7.79 3.41
CA ASP A 110 -24.14 7.03 4.29
C ASP A 110 -23.89 5.62 3.74
N GLU A 111 -24.94 4.98 3.24
CA GLU A 111 -24.83 3.66 2.61
C GLU A 111 -24.02 3.72 1.31
N LYS A 112 -24.19 4.79 0.52
CA LYS A 112 -23.37 5.04 -0.69
C LYS A 112 -21.90 5.21 -0.32
N MET A 113 -21.58 6.05 0.68
CA MET A 113 -20.20 6.27 1.13
C MET A 113 -19.53 4.96 1.60
N LYS A 114 -20.25 4.16 2.37
CA LYS A 114 -19.74 2.85 2.85
C LYS A 114 -19.48 1.88 1.70
N SER A 115 -20.31 1.88 0.67
CA SER A 115 -20.13 1.03 -0.52
C SER A 115 -18.87 1.42 -1.33
N GLU A 116 -18.57 2.72 -1.41
CA GLU A 116 -17.37 3.23 -2.07
C GLU A 116 -16.12 2.86 -1.28
N LEU A 117 -16.12 3.04 0.05
CA LEU A 117 -15.02 2.63 0.92
C LEU A 117 -14.76 1.13 0.83
N SER A 118 -15.81 0.30 0.80
CA SER A 118 -15.68 -1.15 0.59
C SER A 118 -14.99 -1.49 -0.74
N SER A 119 -15.23 -0.70 -1.78
CA SER A 119 -14.56 -0.88 -3.08
C SER A 119 -13.09 -0.49 -3.01
N LEU A 120 -12.74 0.61 -2.31
CA LEU A 120 -11.35 1.03 -2.11
C LEU A 120 -10.53 0.00 -1.31
N ARG A 121 -11.12 -0.57 -0.26
CA ARG A 121 -10.49 -1.62 0.56
C ARG A 121 -9.98 -2.80 -0.25
N LYS A 122 -10.68 -3.15 -1.34
CA LYS A 122 -10.32 -4.28 -2.22
C LYS A 122 -9.16 -3.96 -3.18
N LEU A 123 -8.82 -2.69 -3.37
CA LEU A 123 -7.77 -2.26 -4.29
C LEU A 123 -6.38 -2.23 -3.65
N ILE A 124 -6.32 -2.14 -2.32
CA ILE A 124 -5.08 -1.94 -1.59
C ILE A 124 -4.73 -3.19 -0.74
N PRO A 125 -3.47 -3.63 -0.70
CA PRO A 125 -3.08 -4.75 0.15
C PRO A 125 -3.37 -4.47 1.62
N GLY A 126 -4.12 -5.35 2.28
CA GLY A 126 -4.49 -5.18 3.70
C GLY A 126 -5.57 -4.14 3.94
N GLY A 127 -6.27 -3.67 2.90
CA GLY A 127 -7.36 -2.69 3.04
C GLY A 127 -8.50 -3.15 3.95
N GLU A 128 -8.60 -4.46 4.21
CA GLU A 128 -9.53 -5.01 5.19
C GLU A 128 -9.31 -4.45 6.61
N GLU A 129 -8.07 -4.12 6.97
CA GLU A 129 -7.67 -3.65 8.31
C GLU A 129 -7.58 -2.12 8.41
N ILE A 130 -7.63 -1.40 7.29
CA ILE A 130 -7.46 0.07 7.25
C ILE A 130 -8.74 0.75 7.75
N VAL A 131 -8.60 1.78 8.58
CA VAL A 131 -9.73 2.55 9.11
C VAL A 131 -10.28 3.49 8.02
N ASP A 132 -11.59 3.74 8.00
CA ASP A 132 -12.25 4.52 6.94
C ASP A 132 -11.66 5.95 6.80
N GLU A 133 -11.27 6.60 7.90
CA GLU A 133 -10.67 7.94 7.91
C GLU A 133 -9.29 7.99 7.24
N GLU A 134 -8.54 6.88 7.26
CA GLU A 134 -7.19 6.78 6.72
C GLU A 134 -7.18 6.23 5.28
N MET A 135 -8.29 5.65 4.82
CA MET A 135 -8.40 4.94 3.54
C MET A 135 -7.86 5.71 2.35
N VAL A 136 -8.21 7.00 2.24
CA VAL A 136 -7.77 7.86 1.12
C VAL A 136 -6.27 8.12 1.21
N THR A 137 -5.74 8.40 2.40
CA THR A 137 -4.31 8.67 2.61
C THR A 137 -3.47 7.42 2.30
N GLU A 138 -3.94 6.25 2.77
CA GLU A 138 -3.32 4.97 2.49
C GLU A 138 -3.33 4.66 0.99
N LEU A 139 -4.46 4.86 0.30
CA LEU A 139 -4.55 4.68 -1.14
C LEU A 139 -3.64 5.63 -1.93
N GLU A 140 -3.61 6.92 -1.57
CA GLU A 140 -2.72 7.90 -2.18
C GLU A 140 -1.24 7.49 -2.04
N SER A 141 -0.86 7.01 -0.86
CA SER A 141 0.50 6.54 -0.60
C SER A 141 0.85 5.28 -1.40
N TYR A 142 -0.12 4.36 -1.55
CA TYR A 142 0.05 3.15 -2.33
C TYR A 142 0.25 3.45 -3.82
N ILE A 143 -0.59 4.32 -4.38
CA ILE A 143 -0.44 4.81 -5.77
C ILE A 143 0.93 5.48 -5.96
N SER A 144 1.33 6.35 -5.03
CA SER A 144 2.64 7.02 -5.10
C SER A 144 3.81 6.02 -5.09
N CYS A 145 3.70 4.94 -4.30
CA CYS A 145 4.71 3.89 -4.25
C CYS A 145 4.71 3.01 -5.51
N LEU A 146 3.55 2.75 -6.11
CA LEU A 146 3.43 2.05 -7.41
C LEU A 146 4.12 2.85 -8.52
N GLU A 147 3.84 4.15 -8.62
CA GLU A 147 4.49 5.04 -9.58
C GLU A 147 6.01 5.01 -9.41
N MET A 148 6.48 5.10 -8.16
CA MET A 148 7.90 5.11 -7.86
C MET A 148 8.58 3.75 -8.13
N GLN A 149 7.91 2.64 -7.85
CA GLN A 149 8.37 1.30 -8.25
C GLN A 149 8.58 1.24 -9.76
N VAL A 150 7.58 1.65 -10.54
CA VAL A 150 7.66 1.64 -12.01
C VAL A 150 8.82 2.51 -12.49
N ASN A 151 8.97 3.71 -11.93
CA ASN A 151 10.07 4.62 -12.29
C ASN A 151 11.44 3.98 -12.01
N VAL A 152 11.63 3.37 -10.83
CA VAL A 152 12.91 2.73 -10.49
C VAL A 152 13.21 1.55 -11.41
N LEU A 153 12.22 0.68 -11.67
CA LEU A 153 12.39 -0.46 -12.56
C LEU A 153 12.72 -0.01 -14.00
N GLN A 154 12.04 1.03 -14.49
CA GLN A 154 12.37 1.64 -15.79
C GLN A 154 13.78 2.23 -15.84
N CYS A 155 14.23 2.90 -14.77
CA CYS A 155 15.60 3.38 -14.66
C CYS A 155 16.61 2.23 -14.72
N LEU A 156 16.37 1.12 -14.01
CA LEU A 156 17.24 -0.05 -14.04
C LEU A 156 17.32 -0.67 -15.44
N LEU A 157 16.19 -0.76 -16.15
CA LEU A 157 16.15 -1.23 -17.54
C LEU A 157 16.88 -0.28 -18.51
N SER A 158 16.91 1.02 -18.21
CA SER A 158 17.63 2.01 -19.02
C SER A 158 19.14 1.99 -18.79
N LEU A 159 19.61 1.31 -17.74
CA LEU A 159 21.01 1.16 -17.38
C LEU A 159 21.62 -0.18 -17.86
N SER A 160 20.77 -1.14 -18.30
CA SER A 160 21.16 -2.47 -18.79
C SER A 160 21.29 -2.51 -20.30
#